data_AF-A0A8B5XT33-F1
#
_entry.id   AF-A0A8B5XT33-F1
#
_cell.length_a   1.000
_cell.length_b   1.000
_cell.length_c   1.000
_cell.angle_alpha   90.00
_cell.angle_beta   90.00
_cell.angle_gamma   90.00
#
_symmetry.space_group_name_H-M   'P 1'
#
loop_
_entity.id
_entity.type
_entity.pdbx_description
1 polymer ?
#
loop_
_entity_poly.entity_id
_entity_poly.type
_entity_poly.pdbx_seq_one_letter_code
_entity_poly.pdbx_strand_id
1 'polypeptide(L)'
;MNVLKFDDGSSHSVVEWVKANVKFMGNISSFEVYKNECDIPTLYRNAPDFYVYEAKREDTKSTYHFILRDDAAEIETWLGGCNCGYSGGGPSATKEILQIVGLKMDYDIISRQSKVRMKSLVPHHDLNFVVFKPLDRMHYQKEERLNVFLTFKRAHDKWNAKRAFEVIGNVHPLRDLSPIVEELYHAHLPYSTENEWYDYATNNGVVLSNQLASLSNELLTGLIENIAYKYNAKFEITYL
;
A
#
# COMPACT_ATOMS: atom_id res chain seq x y z
N MET A 1 -21.77 -11.15 -2.58
CA MET A 1 -21.14 -9.84 -2.88
C MET A 1 -21.28 -8.85 -1.73
N ASN A 2 -20.16 -8.46 -1.12
CA ASN A 2 -20.06 -7.45 -0.07
C ASN A 2 -19.59 -6.12 -0.69
N VAL A 3 -20.19 -5.00 -0.29
CA VAL A 3 -19.85 -3.68 -0.84
C VAL A 3 -19.42 -2.75 0.30
N LEU A 4 -18.19 -2.25 0.21
CA LEU A 4 -17.65 -1.22 1.08
C LEU A 4 -17.74 0.12 0.36
N LYS A 5 -18.20 1.17 1.04
CA LYS A 5 -18.45 2.46 0.41
C LYS A 5 -17.79 3.58 1.19
N PHE A 6 -17.22 4.52 0.45
CA PHE A 6 -16.80 5.82 0.93
C PHE A 6 -17.48 6.89 0.05
N ASP A 7 -18.49 7.54 0.61
CA ASP A 7 -19.45 8.36 -0.11
C ASP A 7 -18.85 9.62 -0.71
N ASP A 8 -18.51 10.57 0.14
CA ASP A 8 -17.97 11.86 -0.25
C ASP A 8 -16.90 12.30 0.75
N GLY A 9 -15.98 13.14 0.28
CA GLY A 9 -14.89 13.65 1.08
C GLY A 9 -13.71 14.06 0.22
N SER A 10 -12.70 14.63 0.87
CA SER A 10 -11.48 15.03 0.19
C SER A 10 -10.67 13.83 -0.31
N SER A 11 -9.78 14.05 -1.27
CA SER A 11 -8.83 13.05 -1.74
C SER A 11 -7.92 12.50 -0.61
N HIS A 12 -7.67 13.30 0.43
CA HIS A 12 -6.96 12.84 1.62
C HIS A 12 -7.85 11.93 2.49
N SER A 13 -9.11 12.31 2.70
CA SER A 13 -10.06 11.57 3.54
C SER A 13 -10.33 10.16 3.00
N VAL A 14 -10.43 10.01 1.67
CA VAL A 14 -10.62 8.69 1.04
C VAL A 14 -9.38 7.80 1.20
N VAL A 15 -8.17 8.37 1.11
CA VAL A 15 -6.93 7.64 1.38
C VAL A 15 -6.95 7.14 2.82
N GLU A 16 -7.15 8.01 3.81
CA GLU A 16 -7.18 7.63 5.23
C GLU A 16 -8.26 6.58 5.53
N TRP A 17 -9.43 6.69 4.89
CA TRP A 17 -10.46 5.67 5.00
C TRP A 17 -9.99 4.32 4.44
N VAL A 18 -9.31 4.30 3.30
CA VAL A 18 -8.72 3.07 2.74
C VAL A 18 -7.67 2.51 3.69
N LYS A 19 -6.79 3.34 4.27
CA LYS A 19 -5.80 2.90 5.28
C LYS A 19 -6.47 2.17 6.45
N ALA A 20 -7.57 2.73 6.96
CA ALA A 20 -8.31 2.16 8.08
C ALA A 20 -9.08 0.87 7.73
N ASN A 21 -9.46 0.69 6.46
CA ASN A 21 -10.36 -0.37 6.01
C ASN A 21 -9.71 -1.43 5.10
N VAL A 22 -8.43 -1.30 4.75
CA VAL A 22 -7.72 -2.20 3.82
C VAL A 22 -7.82 -3.69 4.21
N LYS A 23 -7.92 -3.99 5.50
CA LYS A 23 -8.14 -5.37 6.00
C LYS A 23 -9.44 -6.03 5.50
N PHE A 24 -10.41 -5.24 5.08
CA PHE A 24 -11.71 -5.70 4.59
C PHE A 24 -11.83 -5.71 3.07
N MET A 25 -10.86 -5.13 2.35
CA MET A 25 -10.94 -4.93 0.90
C MET A 25 -10.50 -6.14 0.07
N GLY A 26 -9.85 -7.13 0.70
CA GLY A 26 -9.37 -8.33 0.02
C GLY A 26 -8.12 -8.10 -0.84
N ASN A 27 -7.92 -8.94 -1.85
CA ASN A 27 -6.85 -8.84 -2.84
C ASN A 27 -7.43 -8.37 -4.17
N ILE A 28 -7.17 -7.11 -4.51
CA ILE A 28 -7.80 -6.46 -5.66
C ILE A 28 -7.34 -7.10 -6.98
N SER A 29 -8.27 -7.70 -7.71
CA SER A 29 -8.07 -8.34 -9.01
C SER A 29 -8.53 -7.48 -10.18
N SER A 30 -9.35 -6.46 -9.93
CA SER A 30 -9.77 -5.50 -10.96
C SER A 30 -10.10 -4.13 -10.37
N PHE A 31 -10.00 -3.10 -11.20
CA PHE A 31 -10.44 -1.76 -10.83
C PHE A 31 -10.94 -0.94 -12.00
N GLU A 32 -11.74 0.08 -11.69
CA GLU A 32 -12.28 1.04 -12.64
C GLU A 32 -12.19 2.45 -12.08
N VAL A 33 -11.64 3.38 -12.86
CA VAL A 33 -11.55 4.80 -12.52
C VAL A 33 -12.27 5.60 -13.59
N TYR A 34 -13.09 6.55 -13.16
CA TYR A 34 -13.91 7.40 -14.01
C TYR A 34 -13.68 8.86 -13.67
N LYS A 35 -13.28 9.64 -14.66
CA LYS A 35 -13.16 11.07 -14.51
C LYS A 35 -14.50 11.78 -14.63
N ASN A 36 -15.26 11.48 -15.68
CA ASN A 36 -16.52 12.16 -15.94
C ASN A 36 -17.68 11.33 -15.44
N GLU A 37 -18.66 11.97 -14.78
CA GLU A 37 -19.85 11.27 -14.29
C GLU A 37 -20.63 10.56 -15.40
N CYS A 38 -20.64 11.12 -16.61
CA CYS A 38 -21.32 10.53 -17.76
C CYS A 38 -20.75 9.16 -18.16
N ASP A 39 -19.47 8.91 -17.87
CA ASP A 39 -18.78 7.65 -18.16
C ASP A 39 -19.02 6.58 -17.08
N ILE A 40 -19.51 6.99 -15.91
CA ILE A 40 -19.77 6.13 -14.75
C ILE A 40 -21.02 5.27 -15.04
N PRO A 41 -20.92 3.93 -14.93
CA PRO A 41 -22.06 3.03 -15.02
C PRO A 41 -23.19 3.41 -14.07
N THR A 42 -24.45 3.24 -14.50
CA THR A 42 -25.64 3.63 -13.73
C THR A 42 -25.67 3.04 -12.31
N LEU A 43 -25.12 1.84 -12.11
CA LEU A 43 -25.03 1.20 -10.80
C LEU A 43 -24.22 2.02 -9.77
N TYR A 44 -23.20 2.76 -10.23
CA TYR A 44 -22.30 3.53 -9.38
C TYR A 44 -22.64 5.02 -9.34
N ARG A 45 -23.70 5.44 -10.06
CA ARG A 45 -24.14 6.83 -10.14
C ARG A 45 -25.38 7.03 -9.30
N ASN A 46 -25.36 8.05 -8.43
CA ASN A 46 -26.45 8.33 -7.49
C ASN A 46 -26.91 7.08 -6.73
N ALA A 47 -25.97 6.19 -6.42
CA ALA A 47 -26.29 4.95 -5.75
C ALA A 47 -26.75 5.30 -4.33
N PRO A 48 -27.86 4.71 -3.87
CA PRO A 48 -28.37 5.00 -2.54
C PRO A 48 -27.38 4.53 -1.49
N ASP A 49 -27.12 5.39 -0.53
CA ASP A 49 -26.52 5.03 0.74
C ASP A 49 -27.45 5.42 1.89
N PHE A 50 -27.29 4.74 3.01
CA PHE A 50 -28.01 5.09 4.22
C PHE A 50 -27.08 4.96 5.41
N TYR A 51 -27.08 5.99 6.24
CA TYR A 51 -26.45 5.93 7.55
C TYR A 51 -27.49 6.18 8.63
N VAL A 52 -27.30 5.52 9.76
CA VAL A 52 -28.12 5.70 10.95
C VAL A 52 -27.34 6.57 11.92
N TYR A 53 -27.75 7.82 12.07
CA TYR A 53 -27.20 8.75 13.04
C TYR A 53 -28.30 9.15 14.02
N GLU A 54 -28.06 9.01 15.33
CA GLU A 54 -29.04 9.32 16.38
C GLU A 54 -30.44 8.68 16.16
N ALA A 55 -30.47 7.42 15.70
CA ALA A 55 -31.70 6.69 15.35
C ALA A 55 -32.55 7.31 14.22
N LYS A 56 -32.01 8.28 13.49
CA LYS A 56 -32.58 8.79 12.24
C LYS A 56 -31.87 8.15 11.06
N ARG A 57 -32.66 7.66 10.12
CA ARG A 57 -32.18 7.21 8.82
C ARG A 57 -32.06 8.42 7.92
N GLU A 58 -30.86 8.70 7.45
CA GLU A 58 -30.63 9.65 6.37
C GLU A 58 -30.32 8.87 5.11
N ASP A 59 -31.12 9.09 4.06
CA ASP A 59 -30.87 8.54 2.74
C ASP A 59 -30.02 9.54 1.96
N THR A 60 -28.80 9.14 1.60
CA THR A 60 -27.92 9.92 0.71
C THR A 60 -27.78 9.21 -0.63
N LYS A 61 -27.31 9.96 -1.62
CA LYS A 61 -26.96 9.42 -2.93
C LYS A 61 -25.57 9.89 -3.28
N SER A 62 -24.73 8.95 -3.66
CA SER A 62 -23.34 9.21 -3.96
C SER A 62 -22.99 8.66 -5.35
N THR A 63 -22.07 9.33 -6.01
CA THR A 63 -21.53 8.90 -7.30
C THR A 63 -20.08 8.49 -7.09
N TYR A 64 -19.77 7.24 -7.40
CA TYR A 64 -18.47 6.65 -7.09
C TYR A 64 -17.59 6.63 -8.33
N HIS A 65 -16.44 7.29 -8.24
CA HIS A 65 -15.51 7.48 -9.33
C HIS A 65 -14.43 6.41 -9.41
N PHE A 66 -14.17 5.71 -8.31
CA PHE A 66 -13.15 4.68 -8.23
C PHE A 66 -13.69 3.42 -7.58
N ILE A 67 -13.68 2.32 -8.34
CA ILE A 67 -14.19 1.01 -7.95
C ILE A 67 -13.02 0.03 -7.92
N LEU A 68 -12.83 -0.65 -6.80
CA LEU A 68 -11.85 -1.73 -6.62
C LEU A 68 -12.60 -3.03 -6.35
N ARG A 69 -12.15 -4.15 -6.91
CA ARG A 69 -12.80 -5.45 -6.69
C ARG A 69 -11.80 -6.55 -6.36
N ASP A 70 -12.14 -7.36 -5.37
CA ASP A 70 -11.63 -8.72 -5.20
C ASP A 70 -12.70 -9.67 -5.73
N ASP A 71 -12.53 -10.09 -6.99
CA ASP A 71 -13.52 -10.92 -7.68
C ASP A 71 -13.64 -12.32 -7.04
N ALA A 72 -12.56 -12.82 -6.41
CA ALA A 72 -12.54 -14.14 -5.78
C ALA A 72 -13.27 -14.15 -4.42
N ALA A 73 -13.17 -13.05 -3.66
CA ALA A 73 -13.87 -12.88 -2.39
C ALA A 73 -15.27 -12.24 -2.54
N GLU A 74 -15.67 -11.88 -3.76
CA GLU A 74 -16.88 -11.11 -4.06
C GLU A 74 -16.98 -9.80 -3.26
N ILE A 75 -15.88 -9.05 -3.18
CA ILE A 75 -15.83 -7.76 -2.47
C ILE A 75 -15.67 -6.63 -3.49
N GLU A 76 -16.53 -5.62 -3.40
CA GLU A 76 -16.35 -4.35 -4.09
C GLU A 76 -16.10 -3.22 -3.09
N THR A 77 -15.20 -2.30 -3.43
CA THR A 77 -14.98 -1.05 -2.70
C THR A 77 -15.25 0.12 -3.62
N TRP A 78 -16.19 0.98 -3.24
CA TRP A 78 -16.65 2.12 -4.04
C TRP A 78 -16.23 3.43 -3.37
N LEU A 79 -15.53 4.28 -4.12
CA LEU A 79 -14.90 5.49 -3.58
C LEU A 79 -15.34 6.74 -4.37
N GLY A 80 -15.99 7.69 -3.71
CA GLY A 80 -16.43 8.96 -4.31
C GLY A 80 -15.39 10.08 -4.26
N GLY A 81 -14.61 10.19 -3.17
CA GLY A 81 -13.63 11.27 -2.93
C GLY A 81 -12.38 11.30 -3.84
N CYS A 82 -12.30 10.43 -4.84
CA CYS A 82 -11.15 10.30 -5.75
C CYS A 82 -11.23 11.23 -6.98
N ASN A 83 -12.05 12.28 -6.94
CA ASN A 83 -12.47 13.04 -8.12
C ASN A 83 -11.29 13.56 -8.99
N CYS A 84 -11.16 13.01 -10.20
CA CYS A 84 -9.96 13.08 -11.05
C CYS A 84 -9.94 14.32 -11.97
N GLY A 85 -9.66 15.50 -11.44
CA GLY A 85 -9.29 16.69 -12.26
C GLY A 85 -7.85 16.58 -12.79
N TYR A 86 -7.56 17.15 -13.98
CA TYR A 86 -6.16 17.30 -14.43
C TYR A 86 -5.41 18.17 -13.43
N SER A 87 -4.24 17.73 -12.99
CA SER A 87 -3.38 18.33 -11.95
C SER A 87 -4.11 18.62 -10.62
N GLY A 88 -3.95 17.76 -9.61
CA GLY A 88 -4.52 17.97 -8.28
C GLY A 88 -4.51 16.71 -7.40
N GLY A 89 -5.17 16.79 -6.22
CA GLY A 89 -5.16 15.72 -5.21
C GLY A 89 -5.85 14.41 -5.63
N GLY A 90 -6.81 14.44 -6.57
CA GLY A 90 -7.59 13.26 -6.98
C GLY A 90 -6.79 12.16 -7.66
N PRO A 91 -6.05 12.45 -8.76
CA PRO A 91 -5.15 11.48 -9.37
C PRO A 91 -4.09 10.96 -8.38
N SER A 92 -3.52 11.83 -7.52
CA SER A 92 -2.56 11.40 -6.50
C SER A 92 -3.16 10.40 -5.52
N ALA A 93 -4.37 10.64 -5.02
CA ALA A 93 -5.07 9.71 -4.12
C ALA A 93 -5.36 8.37 -4.80
N THR A 94 -5.75 8.38 -6.07
CA THR A 94 -5.96 7.13 -6.84
C THR A 94 -4.66 6.33 -6.95
N LYS A 95 -3.54 6.98 -7.31
CA LYS A 95 -2.22 6.34 -7.38
C LYS A 95 -1.80 5.79 -6.02
N GLU A 96 -2.01 6.56 -4.95
CA GLU A 96 -1.68 6.15 -3.58
C GLU A 96 -2.52 4.93 -3.15
N ILE A 97 -3.82 4.94 -3.40
CA ILE A 97 -4.72 3.83 -3.07
C ILE A 97 -4.33 2.56 -3.83
N LEU A 98 -3.99 2.66 -5.12
CA LEU A 98 -3.50 1.51 -5.90
C LEU A 98 -2.22 0.93 -5.27
N GLN A 99 -1.32 1.78 -4.77
CA GLN A 99 -0.13 1.34 -4.05
C GLN A 99 -0.46 0.68 -2.70
N ILE A 100 -1.41 1.24 -1.93
CA ILE A 100 -1.89 0.66 -0.66
C ILE A 100 -2.37 -0.77 -0.90
N VAL A 101 -3.15 -1.00 -1.95
CA VAL A 101 -3.71 -2.32 -2.26
C VAL A 101 -2.74 -3.24 -3.01
N GLY A 102 -1.49 -2.83 -3.21
CA GLY A 102 -0.43 -3.65 -3.79
C GLY A 102 -0.44 -3.75 -5.32
N LEU A 103 -1.20 -2.91 -6.04
CA LEU A 103 -1.26 -2.96 -7.50
C LEU A 103 -0.09 -2.21 -8.13
N LYS A 104 0.90 -2.92 -8.68
CA LYS A 104 2.10 -2.34 -9.32
C LYS A 104 1.89 -2.18 -10.82
N MET A 105 1.85 -0.95 -11.31
CA MET A 105 1.56 -0.62 -12.71
C MET A 105 2.09 0.76 -13.10
N ASP A 106 2.08 1.08 -14.40
CA ASP A 106 2.25 2.45 -14.88
C ASP A 106 1.06 3.32 -14.39
N TYR A 107 1.26 4.01 -13.28
CA TYR A 107 0.24 4.87 -12.67
C TYR A 107 -0.07 6.13 -13.48
N ASP A 108 0.76 6.52 -14.44
CA ASP A 108 0.50 7.72 -15.26
C ASP A 108 -0.66 7.51 -16.22
N ILE A 109 -1.09 6.27 -16.44
CA ILE A 109 -2.36 6.00 -17.13
C ILE A 109 -3.55 6.68 -16.44
N ILE A 110 -3.53 6.79 -15.11
CA ILE A 110 -4.58 7.45 -14.30
C ILE A 110 -4.69 8.94 -14.64
N SER A 111 -3.55 9.57 -14.94
CA SER A 111 -3.51 10.99 -15.31
C SER A 111 -3.77 11.22 -16.80
N ARG A 112 -3.57 10.21 -17.66
CA ARG A 112 -3.69 10.34 -19.13
C ARG A 112 -5.07 10.02 -19.68
N GLN A 113 -5.83 9.14 -19.03
CA GLN A 113 -7.13 8.67 -19.53
C GLN A 113 -8.30 9.19 -18.70
N SER A 114 -9.42 9.50 -19.35
CA SER A 114 -10.67 9.86 -18.66
C SER A 114 -11.37 8.65 -18.02
N LYS A 115 -11.01 7.44 -18.46
CA LYS A 115 -11.59 6.19 -18.02
C LYS A 115 -10.54 5.11 -18.08
N VAL A 116 -10.28 4.46 -16.94
CA VAL A 116 -9.34 3.34 -16.84
C VAL A 116 -10.12 2.14 -16.32
N ARG A 117 -9.97 0.99 -16.98
CA ARG A 117 -10.52 -0.28 -16.50
C ARG A 117 -9.45 -1.34 -16.65
N MET A 118 -9.09 -1.98 -15.55
CA MET A 118 -8.08 -3.04 -15.54
C MET A 118 -8.65 -4.28 -14.86
N LYS A 119 -8.30 -5.45 -15.40
CA LYS A 119 -8.79 -6.75 -14.96
C LYS A 119 -7.63 -7.73 -14.88
N SER A 120 -7.85 -8.85 -14.19
CA SER A 120 -6.85 -9.92 -14.03
C SER A 120 -5.54 -9.41 -13.43
N LEU A 121 -5.65 -8.47 -12.50
CA LEU A 121 -4.52 -7.91 -11.79
C LEU A 121 -4.06 -8.86 -10.70
N VAL A 122 -2.76 -8.85 -10.45
CA VAL A 122 -2.12 -9.59 -9.36
C VAL A 122 -1.53 -8.58 -8.38
N PRO A 123 -2.08 -8.46 -7.16
CA PRO A 123 -1.46 -7.65 -6.12
C PRO A 123 -0.09 -8.18 -5.70
N HIS A 124 0.85 -7.27 -5.50
CA HIS A 124 2.17 -7.53 -4.96
C HIS A 124 2.28 -6.94 -3.56
N HIS A 125 2.40 -7.83 -2.57
CA HIS A 125 2.50 -7.48 -1.16
C HIS A 125 3.87 -7.84 -0.61
N ASP A 126 4.92 -7.51 -1.34
CA ASP A 126 6.30 -7.72 -0.91
C ASP A 126 6.80 -6.54 -0.06
N LEU A 127 7.68 -6.83 0.89
CA LEU A 127 8.33 -5.86 1.77
C LEU A 127 9.75 -6.33 2.08
N ASN A 128 10.72 -5.65 1.52
CA ASN A 128 12.13 -5.95 1.66
C ASN A 128 12.82 -4.89 2.50
N PHE A 129 13.80 -5.33 3.29
CA PHE A 129 14.61 -4.47 4.13
C PHE A 129 16.10 -4.76 3.98
N VAL A 130 16.89 -3.70 3.87
CA VAL A 130 18.32 -3.73 4.25
C VAL A 130 18.43 -3.19 5.67
N VAL A 131 18.98 -3.99 6.58
CA VAL A 131 19.15 -3.61 7.98
C VAL A 131 20.54 -3.03 8.18
N PHE A 132 20.57 -1.79 8.66
CA PHE A 132 21.78 -1.02 8.88
C PHE A 132 22.06 -0.77 10.35
N LYS A 133 23.32 -0.93 10.75
CA LYS A 133 23.83 -0.44 12.02
C LYS A 133 24.41 0.96 11.84
N PRO A 134 23.98 1.96 12.63
CA PRO A 134 24.61 3.28 12.62
C PRO A 134 26.04 3.18 13.19
N LEU A 135 27.01 3.78 12.49
CA LEU A 135 28.41 3.87 12.94
C LEU A 135 28.74 5.20 13.63
N ASP A 136 27.90 6.22 13.41
CA ASP A 136 27.99 7.51 14.09
C ASP A 136 26.62 7.94 14.64
N ARG A 137 26.65 8.88 15.60
CA ARG A 137 25.43 9.37 16.29
C ARG A 137 24.46 10.12 15.38
N MET A 138 24.92 10.65 14.26
CA MET A 138 24.11 11.37 13.27
C MET A 138 23.61 10.44 12.15
N HIS A 139 23.99 9.15 12.20
CA HIS A 139 23.56 8.07 11.29
C HIS A 139 23.95 8.30 9.82
N TYR A 140 25.05 9.02 9.55
CA TYR A 140 25.54 9.24 8.19
C TYR A 140 26.32 8.03 7.66
N GLN A 141 27.14 7.43 8.51
CA GLN A 141 27.88 6.19 8.29
C GLN A 141 27.09 5.02 8.83
N LYS A 142 26.98 3.98 8.00
CA LYS A 142 26.15 2.81 8.25
C LYS A 142 26.90 1.57 7.80
N GLU A 143 26.69 0.48 8.52
CA GLU A 143 27.17 -0.86 8.19
C GLU A 143 25.95 -1.73 7.89
N GLU A 144 25.95 -2.41 6.75
CA GLU A 144 24.93 -3.41 6.42
C GLU A 144 25.10 -4.66 7.26
N ARG A 145 23.98 -5.24 7.69
CA ARG A 145 23.99 -6.42 8.56
C ARG A 145 23.19 -7.58 8.03
N LEU A 146 21.99 -7.29 7.54
CA LEU A 146 21.03 -8.31 7.13
C LEU A 146 20.23 -7.78 5.94
N ASN A 147 19.91 -8.67 5.02
CA ASN A 147 18.83 -8.46 4.06
C ASN A 147 17.65 -9.32 4.48
N VAL A 148 16.45 -8.74 4.41
CA VAL A 148 15.19 -9.37 4.83
C VAL A 148 14.20 -9.24 3.70
N PHE A 149 13.62 -10.37 3.31
CA PHE A 149 12.61 -10.47 2.27
C PHE A 149 11.33 -10.98 2.89
N LEU A 150 10.21 -10.29 2.67
CA LEU A 150 8.92 -10.66 3.22
C LEU A 150 7.87 -10.63 2.11
N THR A 151 7.10 -11.70 1.99
CA THR A 151 5.93 -11.75 1.11
C THR A 151 4.67 -12.02 1.93
N PHE A 152 3.67 -11.17 1.75
CA PHE A 152 2.40 -11.25 2.47
C PHE A 152 1.27 -11.72 1.56
N LYS A 153 0.25 -12.35 2.15
CA LYS A 153 -0.96 -12.70 1.41
C LYS A 153 -1.86 -11.48 1.16
N ARG A 154 -1.81 -10.47 2.04
CA ARG A 154 -2.73 -9.32 2.04
C ARG A 154 -1.98 -8.02 2.32
N ALA A 155 -2.46 -6.93 1.73
CA ALA A 155 -1.94 -5.58 1.94
C ALA A 155 -1.91 -5.15 3.42
N HIS A 156 -2.95 -5.50 4.18
CA HIS A 156 -3.06 -5.12 5.59
C HIS A 156 -1.98 -5.75 6.48
N ASP A 157 -1.53 -6.97 6.16
CA ASP A 157 -0.48 -7.66 6.93
C ASP A 157 0.88 -7.00 6.64
N LYS A 158 1.15 -6.75 5.35
CA LYS A 158 2.33 -5.98 4.91
C LYS A 158 2.41 -4.63 5.62
N TRP A 159 1.29 -3.90 5.70
CA TRP A 159 1.24 -2.61 6.39
C TRP A 159 1.67 -2.75 7.85
N ASN A 160 0.99 -3.63 8.60
CA ASN A 160 1.23 -3.75 10.04
C ASN A 160 2.63 -4.29 10.35
N ALA A 161 3.18 -5.12 9.46
CA ALA A 161 4.57 -5.53 9.52
C ALA A 161 5.51 -4.33 9.39
N LYS A 162 5.34 -3.49 8.35
CA LYS A 162 6.18 -2.29 8.17
C LYS A 162 6.19 -1.39 9.41
N ARG A 163 5.02 -1.12 10.00
CA ARG A 163 4.91 -0.36 11.26
C ARG A 163 5.61 -1.02 12.44
N ALA A 164 5.69 -2.35 12.47
CA ALA A 164 6.46 -3.05 13.49
C ALA A 164 7.98 -2.88 13.29
N PHE A 165 8.46 -2.80 12.05
CA PHE A 165 9.86 -2.49 11.76
C PHE A 165 10.26 -1.06 12.17
N GLU A 166 9.33 -0.10 12.15
CA GLU A 166 9.56 1.26 12.67
C GLU A 166 9.88 1.29 14.16
N VAL A 167 9.51 0.24 14.91
CA VAL A 167 9.90 0.09 16.33
C VAL A 167 11.36 -0.34 16.47
N ILE A 168 11.90 -1.05 15.48
CA ILE A 168 13.30 -1.51 15.47
C ILE A 168 14.24 -0.35 15.14
N GLY A 169 13.80 0.59 14.30
CA GLY A 169 14.64 1.69 13.88
C GLY A 169 13.96 2.61 12.87
N ASN A 170 14.76 3.49 12.29
CA ASN A 170 14.28 4.43 11.28
C ASN A 170 14.16 3.73 9.91
N VAL A 171 12.92 3.47 9.50
CA VAL A 171 12.58 2.90 8.20
C VAL A 171 12.62 4.00 7.13
N HIS A 172 13.11 3.72 5.93
CA HIS A 172 13.03 4.66 4.81
C HIS A 172 13.03 3.91 3.49
N PRO A 173 12.27 4.32 2.47
CA PRO A 173 12.34 3.75 1.13
C PRO A 173 13.76 3.83 0.58
N LEU A 174 14.22 2.77 -0.07
CA LEU A 174 15.43 2.80 -0.87
C LEU A 174 15.05 3.22 -2.30
N ARG A 175 15.50 4.40 -2.70
CA ARG A 175 15.13 5.04 -3.98
C ARG A 175 16.25 5.06 -5.03
N ASP A 176 17.41 4.48 -4.72
CA ASP A 176 18.57 4.45 -5.62
C ASP A 176 18.80 3.04 -6.17
N LEU A 177 19.20 2.96 -7.45
CA LEU A 177 19.74 1.78 -8.12
C LEU A 177 21.15 1.41 -7.60
N SER A 178 21.28 1.19 -6.30
CA SER A 178 22.43 0.48 -5.75
C SER A 178 22.40 -0.97 -6.23
N PRO A 179 23.55 -1.63 -6.48
CA PRO A 179 23.60 -3.07 -6.75
C PRO A 179 22.89 -3.92 -5.66
N ILE A 180 22.93 -3.45 -4.41
CA ILE A 180 22.20 -4.05 -3.29
C ILE A 180 20.69 -3.98 -3.51
N VAL A 181 20.21 -2.85 -4.04
CA VAL A 181 18.81 -2.63 -4.37
C VAL A 181 18.45 -3.57 -5.51
N GLU A 182 19.26 -3.68 -6.59
CA GLU A 182 19.08 -4.63 -7.71
C GLU A 182 19.03 -6.11 -7.28
N GLU A 183 19.89 -6.56 -6.36
CA GLU A 183 19.84 -7.93 -5.81
C GLU A 183 18.56 -8.19 -5.01
N LEU A 184 18.00 -7.18 -4.33
CA LEU A 184 16.71 -7.33 -3.65
C LEU A 184 15.53 -7.49 -4.63
N TYR A 185 15.65 -7.02 -5.88
CA TYR A 185 14.64 -7.21 -6.93
C TYR A 185 14.86 -8.54 -7.67
N HIS A 186 14.60 -9.65 -7.00
CA HIS A 186 14.43 -10.91 -7.72
C HIS A 186 13.15 -10.96 -8.59
N ALA A 187 12.38 -9.88 -8.68
CA ALA A 187 11.21 -9.78 -9.54
C ALA A 187 11.38 -8.66 -10.58
N HIS A 188 11.28 -9.00 -11.87
CA HIS A 188 10.99 -8.04 -12.93
C HIS A 188 9.57 -7.48 -12.68
N LEU A 189 9.46 -6.45 -11.85
CA LEU A 189 8.19 -5.76 -11.63
C LEU A 189 7.90 -4.85 -12.84
N PRO A 190 6.63 -4.72 -13.27
CA PRO A 190 6.24 -3.81 -14.35
C PRO A 190 6.30 -2.33 -13.97
N TYR A 191 6.98 -1.99 -12.85
CA TYR A 191 6.97 -0.68 -12.23
C TYR A 191 8.26 -0.44 -11.42
N SER A 192 8.82 0.77 -11.51
CA SER A 192 9.96 1.20 -10.67
C SER A 192 9.46 1.59 -9.27
N THR A 193 9.90 0.82 -8.29
CA THR A 193 9.67 1.03 -6.86
C THR A 193 10.28 2.33 -6.30
N GLU A 194 11.15 3.00 -7.04
CA GLU A 194 11.70 4.32 -6.65
C GLU A 194 10.60 5.38 -6.49
N ASN A 195 9.52 5.22 -7.24
CA ASN A 195 8.38 6.13 -7.25
C ASN A 195 7.30 5.76 -6.22
N GLU A 196 7.57 4.80 -5.33
CA GLU A 196 6.63 4.40 -4.30
C GLU A 196 6.54 5.44 -3.19
N TRP A 197 5.31 5.61 -2.69
CA TRP A 197 5.05 6.41 -1.52
C TRP A 197 5.72 5.78 -0.30
N TYR A 198 6.18 6.64 0.61
CA TYR A 198 6.98 6.23 1.76
C TYR A 198 6.33 5.11 2.55
N ASP A 199 5.02 5.19 2.82
CA ASP A 199 4.29 4.23 3.65
C ASP A 199 4.14 2.84 3.00
N TYR A 200 4.22 2.72 1.67
CA TYR A 200 3.92 1.47 0.94
C TYR A 200 5.09 0.92 0.14
N ALA A 201 6.23 1.59 0.22
CA ALA A 201 7.45 1.18 -0.45
C ALA A 201 7.78 -0.28 -0.14
N THR A 202 8.06 -0.99 -1.22
CA THR A 202 8.43 -2.41 -1.26
C THR A 202 9.84 -2.56 -0.73
N ASN A 203 10.79 -1.71 -1.15
CA ASN A 203 12.18 -1.80 -0.71
C ASN A 203 12.54 -0.66 0.23
N ASN A 204 13.08 -1.02 1.39
CA ASN A 204 13.32 -0.08 2.47
C ASN A 204 14.68 -0.35 3.13
N GLY A 205 15.27 0.67 3.73
CA GLY A 205 16.35 0.56 4.69
C GLY A 205 15.80 0.71 6.09
N VAL A 206 16.33 -0.05 7.05
CA VAL A 206 16.06 0.12 8.48
C VAL A 206 17.36 0.46 9.18
N VAL A 207 17.51 1.71 9.63
CA VAL A 207 18.63 2.07 10.50
C VAL A 207 18.26 1.73 11.92
N LEU A 208 18.90 0.71 12.49
CA LEU A 208 18.64 0.24 13.85
C LEU A 208 18.74 1.39 14.85
N SER A 209 17.83 1.40 15.83
CA SER A 209 17.97 2.28 16.99
C SER A 209 19.25 1.94 17.77
N ASN A 210 19.83 2.92 18.46
CA ASN A 210 21.07 2.73 19.23
C ASN A 210 20.98 1.57 20.24
N GLN A 211 19.79 1.29 20.77
CA GLN A 211 19.56 0.18 21.71
C GLN A 211 19.64 -1.19 21.03
N LEU A 212 19.22 -1.29 19.77
CA LEU A 212 19.18 -2.55 19.01
C LEU A 212 20.42 -2.73 18.11
N ALA A 213 21.15 -1.65 17.83
CA ALA A 213 22.37 -1.65 17.02
C ALA A 213 23.49 -2.56 17.59
N SER A 214 23.48 -2.81 18.90
CA SER A 214 24.46 -3.66 19.60
C SER A 214 24.09 -5.14 19.65
N LEU A 215 22.85 -5.52 19.27
CA LEU A 215 22.43 -6.92 19.28
C LEU A 215 23.23 -7.74 18.25
N SER A 216 23.42 -9.03 18.53
CA SER A 216 24.02 -9.95 17.57
C SER A 216 23.09 -10.20 16.37
N ASN A 217 23.63 -10.71 15.26
CA ASN A 217 22.81 -10.99 14.07
C ASN A 217 21.76 -12.07 14.37
N GLU A 218 22.05 -13.03 15.25
CA GLU A 218 21.11 -14.08 15.66
C GLU A 218 19.92 -13.51 16.44
N LEU A 219 20.17 -12.58 17.37
CA LEU A 219 19.09 -11.92 18.13
C LEU A 219 18.24 -11.01 17.24
N LEU A 220 18.87 -10.28 16.31
CA LEU A 220 18.15 -9.47 15.32
C LEU A 220 17.29 -10.34 14.41
N THR A 221 17.83 -11.46 13.94
CA THR A 221 17.10 -12.45 13.14
C THR A 221 15.87 -12.93 13.89
N GLY A 222 16.02 -13.36 15.16
CA GLY A 222 14.88 -13.79 15.97
C GLY A 222 13.81 -12.70 16.18
N LEU A 223 14.19 -11.43 16.31
CA LEU A 223 13.23 -10.32 16.37
C LEU A 223 12.45 -10.16 15.05
N ILE A 224 13.15 -10.23 13.92
CA ILE A 224 12.58 -10.09 12.59
C ILE A 224 11.64 -11.27 12.28
N GLU A 225 12.06 -12.49 12.58
CA GLU A 225 11.24 -13.71 12.43
C GLU A 225 9.94 -13.59 13.24
N ASN A 226 10.00 -13.10 14.48
CA ASN A 226 8.81 -12.89 15.30
C ASN A 226 7.81 -11.91 14.66
N ILE A 227 8.31 -10.84 14.02
CA ILE A 227 7.44 -9.93 13.24
C ILE A 227 6.85 -10.65 12.05
N ALA A 228 7.66 -11.39 11.29
CA ALA A 228 7.22 -12.14 10.12
C ALA A 228 6.12 -13.15 10.46
N TYR A 229 6.31 -13.95 11.53
CA TYR A 229 5.32 -14.91 12.02
C TYR A 229 4.04 -14.23 12.48
N LYS A 230 4.13 -13.13 13.24
CA LYS A 230 2.97 -12.40 13.74
C LYS A 230 2.02 -11.94 12.63
N TYR A 231 2.59 -11.58 11.48
CA TYR A 231 1.83 -11.07 10.32
C TYR A 231 1.75 -12.08 9.17
N ASN A 232 1.98 -13.37 9.44
CA ASN A 232 1.85 -14.47 8.47
C ASN A 232 2.66 -14.25 7.17
N ALA A 233 3.84 -13.66 7.27
CA ALA A 233 4.73 -13.47 6.15
C ALA A 233 5.47 -14.77 5.81
N LYS A 234 5.65 -15.05 4.51
CA LYS A 234 6.78 -15.87 4.07
C LYS A 234 8.02 -15.01 4.08
N PHE A 235 9.16 -15.55 4.50
CA PHE A 235 10.35 -14.75 4.66
C PHE A 235 11.65 -15.48 4.35
N GLU A 236 12.65 -14.70 3.98
CA GLU A 236 14.04 -15.10 3.83
C GLU A 236 14.93 -14.02 4.47
N ILE A 237 15.97 -14.43 5.18
CA ILE A 237 16.94 -13.53 5.80
C ILE A 237 18.34 -13.99 5.40
N THR A 238 19.13 -13.09 4.84
CA THR A 238 20.52 -13.36 4.45
C THR A 238 21.46 -12.45 5.22
N TYR A 239 22.63 -13.01 5.55
CA TYR A 239 23.71 -12.32 6.24
C TYR A 239 24.69 -11.74 5.21
N LEU A 240 25.24 -10.57 5.51
CA LEU A 240 26.28 -9.92 4.73
C LEU A 240 27.62 -9.98 5.47
#